data_AF-A0A804IY61-F1
#
_entry.id   AF-A0A804IY61-F1
#
_cell.length_a   1.000
_cell.length_b   1.000
_cell.length_c   1.000
_cell.angle_alpha   90.00
_cell.angle_beta   90.00
_cell.angle_gamma   90.00
#
_symmetry.space_group_name_H-M   'P 1'
#
loop_
_entity.id
_entity.type
_entity.pdbx_description
1 polymer ?
#
loop_
_entity_poly.entity_id
_entity_poly.type
_entity_poly.pdbx_seq_one_letter_code
_entity_poly.pdbx_strand_id
1 'polypeptide(L)'
;MLNGKEHLSVLQLQWQSGERNQVVDDDDEVLEGLRPHPKLKRLEIMGCRGATYPSWLKTQWITDLNIIYLSGCRRWESLPPLAQLPSLKVLWIQGMQATKSIGWELFTSTSNQPSFL
;
A
#
# COMPACT_ATOMS: atom_id res chain seq x y z
N MET A 1 9.58 4.61 -15.82
CA MET A 1 8.94 4.93 -14.54
C MET A 1 7.47 5.31 -14.76
N LEU A 2 6.59 5.04 -13.79
CA LEU A 2 5.14 5.28 -13.92
C LEU A 2 4.73 6.72 -13.57
N ASN A 3 5.59 7.46 -12.88
CA ASN A 3 5.40 8.87 -12.53
C ASN A 3 5.14 9.80 -13.73
N GLY A 4 5.58 9.47 -14.95
CA GLY A 4 5.30 10.28 -16.14
C GLY A 4 3.95 9.98 -16.83
N LYS A 5 3.20 8.98 -16.35
CA LYS A 5 1.92 8.57 -16.96
C LYS A 5 0.75 9.31 -16.32
N GLU A 6 0.62 10.61 -16.59
CA GLU A 6 -0.36 11.49 -15.94
C GLU A 6 -1.84 11.11 -16.14
N HIS A 7 -2.15 10.37 -17.21
CA HIS A 7 -3.50 9.88 -17.51
C HIS A 7 -3.79 8.48 -16.92
N LEU A 8 -2.80 7.84 -16.28
CA LEU A 8 -2.99 6.55 -15.65
C LEU A 8 -3.86 6.69 -14.39
N SER A 9 -5.10 6.24 -14.47
CA SER A 9 -6.05 6.29 -13.36
C SER A 9 -6.04 5.02 -12.49
N VAL A 10 -5.62 3.89 -13.06
CA VAL A 10 -5.62 2.59 -12.38
C VAL A 10 -4.24 1.96 -12.55
N LEU A 11 -3.66 1.49 -11.45
CA LEU A 11 -2.43 0.72 -11.43
C LEU A 11 -2.69 -0.60 -10.72
N GLN A 12 -2.54 -1.69 -11.46
CA GLN A 12 -2.66 -3.05 -10.95
C GLN A 12 -1.30 -3.73 -11.07
N LEU A 13 -0.77 -4.18 -9.93
CA LEU A 13 0.50 -4.87 -9.84
C LEU A 13 0.24 -6.27 -9.27
N GLN A 14 0.55 -7.30 -10.06
CA GLN A 14 0.29 -8.68 -9.71
C GLN A 14 1.56 -9.51 -9.89
N TRP A 15 2.03 -10.07 -8.77
CA TRP A 15 3.15 -11.01 -8.77
C TRP A 15 2.64 -12.43 -8.95
N GLN A 16 3.36 -13.21 -9.76
CA GLN A 16 3.03 -14.61 -9.95
C GLN A 16 3.24 -15.39 -8.63
N SER A 17 2.35 -16.35 -8.38
CA SER A 17 2.53 -17.31 -7.30
C SER A 17 3.58 -18.37 -7.68
N GLY A 18 4.87 -18.03 -7.66
CA GLY A 18 5.95 -19.02 -7.55
C GLY A 18 5.88 -19.84 -6.25
N GLU A 19 6.73 -20.85 -6.07
CA GLU A 19 6.80 -21.65 -4.85
C GLU A 19 6.90 -20.77 -3.59
N ARG A 20 6.25 -21.22 -2.50
CA ARG A 20 5.85 -20.40 -1.34
C ARG A 20 6.99 -19.69 -0.61
N ASN A 21 8.25 -20.03 -0.90
CA ASN A 21 9.41 -19.67 -0.07
C ASN A 21 10.58 -19.03 -0.83
N GLN A 22 10.52 -18.83 -2.15
CA GLN A 22 11.56 -18.06 -2.83
C GLN A 22 11.36 -16.58 -2.54
N VAL A 23 12.26 -16.03 -1.72
CA VAL A 23 12.50 -14.59 -1.61
C VAL A 23 13.01 -14.15 -2.98
N VAL A 24 12.27 -13.27 -3.65
CA VAL A 24 12.84 -12.50 -4.75
C VAL A 24 13.17 -11.16 -4.12
N ASP A 25 14.45 -10.93 -3.81
CA ASP A 25 14.90 -9.67 -3.18
C ASP A 25 14.54 -8.44 -4.04
N ASP A 26 14.40 -8.64 -5.36
CA ASP A 26 14.10 -7.58 -6.31
C ASP A 26 12.66 -7.03 -6.21
N ASP A 27 11.73 -7.71 -5.52
CA ASP A 27 10.33 -7.25 -5.42
C ASP A 27 10.23 -5.88 -4.74
N ASP A 28 11.03 -5.63 -3.71
CA ASP A 28 11.05 -4.36 -2.98
C ASP A 28 11.59 -3.24 -3.87
N GLU A 29 12.67 -3.49 -4.63
CA GLU A 29 13.26 -2.51 -5.57
C GLU A 29 12.33 -2.20 -6.73
N VAL A 30 11.72 -3.23 -7.32
CA VAL A 30 10.74 -3.09 -8.40
C VAL A 30 9.56 -2.26 -7.91
N LEU A 31 8.99 -2.61 -6.76
CA LEU A 31 7.83 -1.92 -6.22
C LEU A 31 8.17 -0.45 -5.87
N GLU A 32 9.36 -0.17 -5.33
CA GLU A 32 9.83 1.19 -5.08
C GLU A 32 9.98 2.01 -6.38
N GLY A 33 10.59 1.42 -7.42
CA GLY A 33 10.81 2.06 -8.73
C GLY A 33 9.53 2.30 -9.54
N LEU A 34 8.43 1.63 -9.19
CA LEU A 34 7.12 1.76 -9.84
C LEU A 34 6.30 2.95 -9.35
N ARG A 35 6.87 3.87 -8.56
CA ARG A 35 6.19 5.07 -8.04
C ARG A 35 5.18 5.67 -9.05
N PRO A 36 3.87 5.66 -8.74
CA PRO A 36 2.85 6.15 -9.66
C PRO A 36 2.84 7.68 -9.77
N HIS A 37 2.03 8.20 -10.70
CA HIS A 37 1.73 9.62 -10.78
C HIS A 37 0.74 10.04 -9.66
N PRO A 38 0.83 11.27 -9.07
CA PRO A 38 -0.04 11.74 -7.98
C PRO A 38 -1.56 11.65 -8.23
N LYS A 39 -1.97 11.71 -9.50
CA LYS A 39 -3.39 11.64 -9.94
C LYS A 39 -3.94 10.21 -10.07
N LEU A 40 -3.17 9.20 -9.65
CA LEU A 40 -3.64 7.81 -9.65
C LEU A 40 -4.88 7.70 -8.74
N LYS A 41 -5.93 7.05 -9.21
CA LYS A 41 -7.21 6.91 -8.48
C LYS A 41 -7.37 5.57 -7.80
N ARG A 42 -6.85 4.50 -8.42
CA ARG A 42 -6.93 3.13 -7.90
C ARG A 42 -5.57 2.45 -7.95
N LEU A 43 -5.21 1.83 -6.83
CA LEU A 43 -4.01 1.02 -6.69
C LEU A 43 -4.39 -0.39 -6.23
N GLU A 44 -3.85 -1.39 -6.92
CA GLU A 44 -3.96 -2.78 -6.53
C GLU A 44 -2.58 -3.43 -6.48
N ILE A 45 -2.27 -4.08 -5.37
CA ILE A 45 -1.02 -4.81 -5.17
C ILE A 45 -1.39 -6.22 -4.71
N MET A 46 -1.01 -7.22 -5.50
CA MET A 46 -1.39 -8.61 -5.29
C MET A 46 -0.18 -9.54 -5.33
N GLY A 47 0.00 -10.32 -4.27
CA GLY A 47 0.99 -11.39 -4.19
C GLY A 47 2.45 -10.92 -4.04
N CYS A 48 2.68 -9.66 -3.68
CA CYS A 48 4.02 -9.13 -3.45
C CYS A 48 4.74 -9.91 -2.34
N ARG A 49 5.98 -10.33 -2.60
CA ARG A 49 6.78 -11.15 -1.66
C ARG A 49 7.88 -10.36 -0.96
N GLY A 50 8.05 -9.09 -1.36
CA GLY A 50 8.93 -8.13 -0.72
C GLY A 50 8.65 -7.99 0.78
N ALA A 51 9.68 -7.65 1.54
CA ALA A 51 9.59 -7.60 2.99
C ALA A 51 8.81 -6.38 3.49
N THR A 52 8.76 -5.31 2.71
CA THR A 52 8.21 -4.02 3.16
C THR A 52 7.33 -3.36 2.11
N TYR A 53 6.48 -2.44 2.55
CA TYR A 53 5.76 -1.58 1.62
C TYR A 53 6.68 -0.46 1.11
N PRO A 54 6.49 -0.01 -0.15
CA PRO A 54 7.31 1.03 -0.75
C PRO A 54 7.17 2.36 -0.01
N SER A 55 8.24 3.15 -0.01
CA SER A 55 8.31 4.46 0.65
C SER A 55 7.27 5.43 0.09
N TRP A 56 6.94 5.31 -1.20
CA TRP A 56 5.90 6.13 -1.83
C TRP A 56 4.48 5.73 -1.42
N LEU A 57 4.23 4.65 -0.68
CA LEU A 57 2.92 4.48 -0.03
C LEU A 57 2.78 5.32 1.25
N LYS A 58 3.86 5.96 1.71
CA LYS A 58 3.83 6.94 2.79
C LYS A 58 3.21 8.25 2.26
N THR A 59 2.53 8.95 3.16
CA THR A 59 1.52 9.95 2.84
C THR A 59 2.08 11.25 2.25
N GLN A 60 1.16 12.11 1.77
CA GLN A 60 1.33 13.51 1.32
C GLN A 60 1.53 13.77 -0.18
N TRP A 61 2.06 12.84 -0.99
CA TRP A 61 2.33 13.15 -2.40
C TRP A 61 1.24 12.65 -3.38
N ILE A 62 0.39 11.72 -2.96
CA ILE A 62 -0.69 11.17 -3.78
C ILE A 62 -2.04 11.75 -3.33
N THR A 63 -2.69 12.49 -4.23
CA THR A 63 -3.85 13.33 -3.87
C THR A 63 -5.18 12.68 -4.22
N ASP A 64 -5.22 11.89 -5.29
CA ASP A 64 -6.47 11.44 -5.90
C ASP A 64 -6.77 9.95 -5.64
N LEU A 65 -5.88 9.26 -4.92
CA LEU A 65 -5.99 7.83 -4.66
C LEU A 65 -7.16 7.55 -3.71
N ASN A 66 -8.19 6.91 -4.25
CA ASN A 66 -9.45 6.68 -3.56
C ASN A 66 -9.78 5.21 -3.30
N ILE A 67 -9.17 4.29 -4.04
CA ILE A 67 -9.34 2.84 -3.88
C ILE A 67 -7.97 2.19 -3.74
N ILE A 68 -7.80 1.42 -2.67
CA ILE A 68 -6.62 0.58 -2.44
C ILE A 68 -7.06 -0.86 -2.22
N TYR A 69 -6.48 -1.78 -3.00
CA TYR A 69 -6.64 -3.21 -2.84
C TYR A 69 -5.28 -3.85 -2.56
N LEU A 70 -5.10 -4.42 -1.38
CA LEU A 70 -3.90 -5.16 -0.98
C LEU A 70 -4.27 -6.61 -0.73
N SER A 71 -3.64 -7.53 -1.45
CA SER A 71 -3.89 -8.96 -1.28
C SER A 71 -2.62 -9.79 -1.31
N GLY A 72 -2.43 -10.65 -0.32
CA GLY A 72 -1.35 -11.62 -0.33
C GLY A 72 0.07 -11.03 -0.21
N CYS A 73 0.23 -9.79 0.28
CA CYS A 73 1.54 -9.22 0.62
C CYS A 73 2.01 -9.77 1.98
N ARG A 74 2.42 -11.03 1.99
CA ARG A 74 2.51 -11.85 3.22
C ARG A 74 3.58 -11.42 4.22
N ARG A 75 4.58 -10.63 3.80
CA ARG A 75 5.70 -10.22 4.65
C ARG A 75 5.59 -8.80 5.21
N TRP A 76 4.60 -8.02 4.77
CA TRP A 76 4.39 -6.68 5.31
C TRP A 76 3.97 -6.77 6.79
N GLU A 77 4.89 -6.47 7.69
CA GLU A 77 4.66 -6.55 9.14
C GLU A 77 3.72 -5.45 9.66
N SER A 78 3.69 -4.33 8.94
CA SER A 78 2.79 -3.21 9.18
C SER A 78 2.29 -2.68 7.84
N LEU A 79 1.15 -2.00 7.88
CA LEU A 79 0.65 -1.24 6.73
C LEU A 79 1.16 0.20 6.78
N PRO A 80 1.31 0.86 5.63
CA PRO A 80 1.52 2.31 5.58
C PRO A 80 0.32 3.04 6.21
N PRO A 81 0.45 4.33 6.57
CA PRO A 81 -0.61 5.11 7.19
C PRO A 81 -1.73 5.48 6.20
N LEU A 82 -2.42 4.47 5.66
CA LEU A 82 -3.33 4.59 4.54
C LEU A 82 -4.52 5.51 4.85
N ALA A 83 -4.95 5.61 6.11
CA ALA A 83 -6.07 6.48 6.47
C ALA A 83 -5.75 7.97 6.37
N GLN A 84 -4.48 8.35 6.34
CA GLN A 84 -4.08 9.76 6.16
C GLN A 84 -4.13 10.20 4.70
N LEU A 85 -4.46 9.30 3.76
CA LEU A 85 -4.64 9.64 2.36
C LEU A 85 -5.96 10.44 2.20
N PRO A 86 -5.90 11.68 1.69
CA PRO A 86 -7.02 12.63 1.76
C PRO A 86 -8.24 12.20 0.95
N SER A 87 -8.05 11.38 -0.08
CA SER A 87 -9.12 10.95 -0.99
C SER A 87 -9.53 9.49 -0.80
N LEU A 88 -8.95 8.77 0.17
CA LEU A 88 -9.20 7.34 0.34
C LEU A 88 -10.65 7.09 0.77
N LYS A 89 -11.35 6.27 0.00
CA LYS A 89 -12.76 5.90 0.23
C LYS A 89 -12.95 4.40 0.45
N VAL A 90 -12.11 3.60 -0.20
CA VAL A 90 -12.20 2.14 -0.15
C VAL A 90 -10.82 1.57 0.14
N LEU A 91 -10.74 0.80 1.21
CA LEU A 91 -9.58 0.01 1.58
C LEU A 91 -9.98 -1.46 1.67
N TRP A 92 -9.42 -2.28 0.80
CA TRP A 92 -9.57 -3.73 0.87
C TRP A 92 -8.24 -4.39 1.19
N ILE A 93 -8.23 -5.23 2.22
CA ILE A 93 -7.04 -5.94 2.69
C ILE A 93 -7.38 -7.41 2.85
N GLN A 94 -6.58 -8.29 2.26
CA GLN A 94 -6.81 -9.74 2.30
C GLN A 94 -5.49 -10.52 2.35
N GLY A 95 -5.43 -11.60 3.13
CA GLY A 95 -4.29 -12.54 3.09
C GLY A 95 -2.93 -11.95 3.50
N MET A 96 -2.92 -10.94 4.37
CA MET A 96 -1.72 -10.26 4.90
C MET A 96 -1.16 -10.98 6.14
N GLN A 97 -0.35 -12.04 5.94
CA GLN A 97 0.02 -12.96 7.02
C GLN A 97 0.90 -12.35 8.13
N ALA A 98 1.89 -11.52 7.79
CA ALA A 98 2.81 -10.93 8.77
C ALA A 98 2.27 -9.64 9.41
N THR A 99 1.17 -9.07 8.92
CA THR A 99 0.66 -7.78 9.40
C THR A 99 0.15 -7.91 10.83
N LYS A 100 0.84 -7.24 11.77
CA LYS A 100 0.52 -7.27 13.21
C LYS A 100 -0.42 -6.14 13.63
N SER A 101 -0.41 -5.04 12.88
CA SER A 101 -1.24 -3.87 13.14
C SER A 101 -1.68 -3.24 11.84
N ILE A 102 -2.89 -2.71 11.87
CA ILE A 102 -3.44 -1.82 10.86
C ILE A 102 -3.45 -0.46 11.57
N GLY A 103 -2.76 0.54 11.01
CA GLY A 103 -2.32 1.72 11.76
C GLY A 103 -3.43 2.45 12.54
N TRP A 104 -3.03 3.10 13.64
CA TRP A 104 -3.96 3.71 14.60
C TRP A 104 -4.82 4.82 13.96
N GLU A 105 -4.34 5.42 12.87
CA GLU A 105 -5.03 6.48 12.11
C GLU A 105 -6.40 6.05 11.56
N LEU A 106 -6.66 4.74 11.44
CA LEU A 106 -7.96 4.23 11.01
C LEU A 106 -9.04 4.31 12.10
N PHE A 107 -8.64 4.50 13.36
CA PHE A 107 -9.53 4.46 14.51
C PHE A 107 -9.88 5.84 15.06
N THR A 108 -9.33 6.91 14.50
CA THR A 108 -9.65 8.28 14.94
C THR A 108 -10.68 8.94 14.04
N SER A 109 -11.96 8.67 14.31
CA SER A 109 -13.00 9.68 14.11
C SER A 109 -12.86 10.71 15.22
N THR A 110 -12.68 11.98 14.87
CA THR A 110 -12.56 13.15 15.75
C THR A 110 -13.25 13.01 17.12
N SER A 111 -12.52 12.52 18.13
CA SER A 111 -12.61 12.99 19.52
C SER A 111 -11.45 12.37 20.31
N ASN A 112 -10.69 13.26 20.97
CA ASN A 112 -9.72 13.04 22.04
C ASN A 112 -8.93 11.72 22.06
N GLN A 113 -7.62 11.84 21.80
CA GLN A 113 -6.66 10.83 22.24
C GLN A 113 -6.81 10.58 23.76
N PRO A 114 -6.85 9.33 24.22
CA PRO A 114 -6.42 9.02 25.57
C PRO A 114 -4.90 9.14 25.61
N SER A 115 -4.40 10.07 26.41
CA SER A 115 -2.99 10.12 26.79
C SER A 115 -2.66 8.92 27.67
N PHE A 116 -2.01 7.91 27.12
CA PHE A 116 -1.21 6.96 27.88
C PHE A 116 0.06 6.65 27.09
N LEU A 117 1.06 7.51 27.26
CA LEU A 117 2.37 7.20 27.87
C LEU A 117 2.95 8.52 28.40
#